data_AF-A0A2A2ZIY7-F1
#
_entry.id   AF-A0A2A2ZIY7-F1
#
_cell.length_a   1.000
_cell.length_b   1.000
_cell.length_c   1.000
_cell.angle_alpha   90.00
_cell.angle_beta   90.00
_cell.angle_gamma   90.00
#
_symmetry.space_group_name_H-M   'P 1'
#
loop_
_entity.id
_entity.type
_entity.pdbx_description
1 polymer ?
#
loop_
_entity_poly.entity_id
_entity_poly.type
_entity_poly.pdbx_seq_one_letter_code
_entity_poly.pdbx_strand_id
1 'polypeptide(L)'
;MTSPGADRYLSAAFRNKSLPERLRDLEAMVEAITDCAIIQLDANGDVARWCPGAEAMTGYSAAEALGRPAALLYTSEDRAAGLAERELAAARESGRCEFEGWRARKNGQRFRAGVALSVFTDDAGSAIGFTTVMRDVTAEHQRAETMFHALLESAPDAMVIVGPDGRIVLANAQADQMFGYPREELIGREVEILIPPRHRGSHERYRTGFFAAPAARRMGAGLELWGMRCDGTVFPVDVSLSPLQTEQGVMVSAAIRDITEQLAVQAELTETRAQAEVLAERDRIAGDLQDHAIQRVFAVGLALQGTIPRARSADVQQRLNAAVDDLHAVVQDFRTAIFDLRHTKTDVPGLRQRFDEVIGRLAEGLAATVQYKGPLSVVEGELADQAEAVVAEAIGNAVRHTAATKLTIAVEVADEVSIEVIDNGKGLPDDVSEAGLKTLRRRAERVGGTLTVGAAAGGGTRLRWVAPLP
;
A
#
# COMPACT_ATOMS: atom_id res chain seq x y z
N MET A 1 -19.51 -71.72 14.70
CA MET A 1 -19.65 -70.90 15.92
C MET A 1 -19.16 -69.51 15.57
N THR A 2 -19.88 -68.45 15.95
CA THR A 2 -19.49 -67.06 15.66
C THR A 2 -18.23 -66.70 16.45
N SER A 3 -17.30 -65.97 15.82
CA SER A 3 -16.12 -65.42 16.50
C SER A 3 -16.57 -64.56 17.70
N PRO A 4 -15.96 -64.71 18.91
CA PRO A 4 -16.37 -64.00 20.13
C PRO A 4 -16.45 -62.46 19.99
N GLY A 5 -15.72 -61.88 19.02
CA GLY A 5 -15.77 -60.46 18.72
C GLY A 5 -17.02 -60.00 17.96
N ALA A 6 -17.66 -60.88 17.19
CA ALA A 6 -18.82 -60.54 16.35
C ALA A 6 -20.08 -60.29 17.18
N ASP A 7 -20.25 -61.01 18.29
CA ASP A 7 -21.43 -60.92 19.15
C ASP A 7 -21.57 -59.54 19.83
N ARG A 8 -20.48 -58.77 19.93
CA ARG A 8 -20.49 -57.40 20.45
C ARG A 8 -21.26 -56.43 19.54
N TYR A 9 -21.37 -56.74 18.25
CA TYR A 9 -22.02 -55.88 17.25
C TYR A 9 -23.49 -56.27 17.01
N LEU A 10 -24.01 -57.27 17.72
CA LEU A 10 -25.37 -57.76 17.55
C LEU A 10 -26.25 -57.41 18.76
N SER A 11 -27.45 -56.89 18.48
CA SER A 11 -28.46 -56.69 19.54
C SER A 11 -29.02 -58.03 20.01
N ALA A 12 -29.55 -58.05 21.25
CA ALA A 12 -30.23 -59.24 21.76
C ALA A 12 -31.41 -59.68 20.87
N ALA A 13 -32.13 -58.72 20.28
CA ALA A 13 -33.21 -58.99 19.34
C ALA A 13 -32.70 -59.69 18.06
N PHE A 14 -31.57 -59.25 17.51
CA PHE A 14 -30.95 -59.89 16.34
C PHE A 14 -30.43 -61.30 16.67
N ARG A 15 -29.86 -61.49 17.86
CA ARG A 15 -29.41 -62.80 18.38
C ARG A 15 -30.54 -63.78 18.67
N ASN A 16 -31.80 -63.35 18.67
CA ASN A 16 -32.95 -64.24 18.85
C ASN A 16 -33.56 -64.68 17.51
N LYS A 17 -33.20 -64.04 16.39
CA LYS A 17 -33.62 -64.45 15.05
C LYS A 17 -33.06 -65.84 14.71
N SER A 18 -33.80 -66.61 13.93
CA SER A 18 -33.33 -67.87 13.36
C SER A 18 -32.16 -67.64 12.39
N LEU A 19 -31.33 -68.66 12.14
CA LEU A 19 -30.21 -68.54 11.20
C LEU A 19 -30.63 -68.04 9.80
N PRO A 20 -31.75 -68.52 9.20
CA PRO A 20 -32.21 -68.02 7.90
C PRO A 20 -32.67 -66.56 7.91
N GLU A 21 -33.15 -66.06 9.05
CA GLU A 21 -33.53 -64.65 9.19
C GLU A 21 -32.30 -63.75 9.31
N ARG A 22 -31.29 -64.17 10.10
CA ARG A 22 -30.03 -63.42 10.19
C ARG A 22 -29.27 -63.37 8.87
N LEU A 23 -29.30 -64.46 8.11
CA LEU A 23 -28.67 -64.52 6.78
C LEU A 23 -29.34 -63.51 5.83
N ARG A 24 -30.67 -63.50 5.79
CA ARG A 24 -31.45 -62.55 4.98
C ARG A 24 -31.18 -61.09 5.37
N ASP A 25 -31.09 -60.79 6.67
CA ASP A 25 -30.78 -59.43 7.12
C ASP A 25 -29.36 -58.99 6.69
N LEU A 26 -28.38 -59.90 6.75
CA LEU A 26 -27.00 -59.63 6.35
C LEU A 26 -26.87 -59.46 4.84
N GLU A 27 -27.61 -60.25 4.06
CA GLU A 27 -27.75 -60.07 2.61
C GLU A 27 -28.36 -58.71 2.29
N ALA A 28 -29.48 -58.35 2.93
CA ALA A 28 -30.13 -57.05 2.73
C ALA A 28 -29.21 -55.87 3.09
N MET A 29 -28.40 -56.01 4.14
CA MET A 29 -27.41 -54.98 4.51
C MET A 29 -26.34 -54.80 3.43
N VAL A 30 -25.81 -55.89 2.86
CA VAL A 30 -24.81 -55.84 1.78
C VAL A 30 -25.42 -55.31 0.48
N GLU A 31 -26.67 -55.66 0.19
CA GLU A 31 -27.40 -55.17 -1.00
C GLU A 31 -27.75 -53.68 -0.91
N ALA A 32 -28.02 -53.17 0.29
CA ALA A 32 -28.30 -51.75 0.51
C ALA A 32 -27.07 -50.85 0.31
N ILE A 33 -25.85 -51.41 0.39
CA ILE A 33 -24.60 -50.67 0.18
C ILE A 33 -24.30 -50.63 -1.32
N THR A 34 -24.60 -49.50 -1.94
CA THR A 34 -24.46 -49.29 -3.39
C THR A 34 -23.30 -48.37 -3.78
N ASP A 35 -22.76 -47.62 -2.83
CA ASP A 35 -21.64 -46.69 -3.01
C ASP A 35 -20.26 -47.37 -2.90
N CYS A 36 -20.22 -48.60 -2.37
CA CYS A 36 -19.02 -49.42 -2.23
C CYS A 36 -19.18 -50.77 -2.93
N ALA A 37 -18.11 -51.26 -3.55
CA ALA A 37 -18.00 -52.63 -4.01
C ALA A 37 -17.48 -53.51 -2.87
N ILE A 38 -18.30 -54.46 -2.41
CA ILE A 38 -17.94 -55.48 -1.42
C ILE A 38 -17.79 -56.81 -2.16
N ILE A 39 -16.56 -57.31 -2.20
CA ILE A 39 -16.18 -58.50 -2.95
C ILE A 39 -15.52 -59.48 -1.99
N GLN A 40 -16.00 -60.72 -1.97
CA GLN A 40 -15.34 -61.79 -1.22
C GLN A 40 -14.55 -62.65 -2.20
N LEU A 41 -13.30 -62.92 -1.86
CA LEU A 41 -12.40 -63.78 -2.62
C LEU A 41 -12.12 -65.05 -1.81
N ASP A 42 -11.93 -66.15 -2.51
CA ASP A 42 -11.44 -67.39 -1.89
C ASP A 42 -9.93 -67.31 -1.57
N ALA A 43 -9.38 -68.40 -1.04
CA ALA A 43 -7.96 -68.49 -0.70
C ALA A 43 -7.03 -68.37 -1.92
N ASN A 44 -7.51 -68.54 -3.16
CA ASN A 44 -6.72 -68.37 -4.39
C ASN A 44 -6.83 -66.97 -4.99
N GLY A 45 -7.80 -66.16 -4.54
CA GLY A 45 -8.08 -64.83 -5.10
C GLY A 45 -9.18 -64.83 -6.15
N ASP A 46 -9.92 -65.93 -6.30
CA ASP A 46 -11.09 -66.01 -7.17
C ASP A 46 -12.33 -65.45 -6.46
N VAL A 47 -13.19 -64.78 -7.22
CA VAL A 47 -14.38 -64.11 -6.68
C VAL A 47 -15.39 -65.15 -6.18
N ALA A 48 -15.59 -65.21 -4.88
CA ALA A 48 -16.58 -66.07 -4.22
C ALA A 48 -17.91 -65.35 -3.97
N ARG A 49 -17.89 -64.02 -3.78
CA ARG A 49 -19.11 -63.21 -3.59
C ARG A 49 -18.99 -61.86 -4.28
N TRP A 50 -20.11 -61.42 -4.83
CA TRP A 50 -20.23 -60.18 -5.60
C TRP A 50 -21.48 -59.42 -5.17
N CYS A 51 -21.33 -58.19 -4.66
CA CYS A 51 -22.48 -57.37 -4.25
C CYS A 51 -23.01 -56.49 -5.39
N PRO A 52 -24.25 -55.95 -5.28
CA PRO A 52 -24.79 -55.01 -6.27
C PRO A 52 -23.92 -53.76 -6.47
N GLY A 53 -23.29 -53.24 -5.40
CA GLY A 53 -22.34 -52.13 -5.51
C GLY A 53 -21.11 -52.47 -6.37
N ALA A 54 -20.66 -53.73 -6.38
CA ALA A 54 -19.57 -54.18 -7.24
C ALA A 54 -19.99 -54.25 -8.71
N GLU A 55 -21.22 -54.67 -9.01
CA GLU A 55 -21.77 -54.62 -10.37
C GLU A 55 -21.88 -53.18 -10.87
N ALA A 56 -22.50 -52.30 -10.08
CA ALA A 56 -22.70 -50.90 -10.43
C ALA A 56 -21.37 -50.17 -10.67
N MET A 57 -20.36 -50.45 -9.84
CA MET A 57 -19.05 -49.81 -9.95
C MET A 57 -18.23 -50.36 -11.12
N THR A 58 -18.18 -51.68 -11.32
CA THR A 58 -17.21 -52.26 -12.27
C THR A 58 -17.82 -52.55 -13.64
N GLY A 59 -19.15 -52.61 -13.73
CA GLY A 59 -19.89 -52.98 -14.94
C GLY A 59 -19.91 -54.48 -15.25
N TYR A 60 -19.28 -55.32 -14.42
CA TYR A 60 -19.37 -56.78 -14.52
C TYR A 60 -20.57 -57.27 -13.72
N SER A 61 -21.39 -58.13 -14.35
CA SER A 61 -22.43 -58.86 -13.63
C SER A 61 -21.84 -59.92 -12.70
N ALA A 62 -22.58 -60.34 -11.68
CA ALA A 62 -22.19 -61.42 -10.78
C ALA A 62 -21.90 -62.72 -11.54
N ALA A 63 -22.69 -63.05 -12.56
CA ALA A 63 -22.48 -64.24 -13.40
C ALA A 63 -21.14 -64.20 -14.17
N GLU A 64 -20.63 -63.01 -14.50
CA GLU A 64 -19.35 -62.83 -15.19
C GLU A 64 -18.17 -62.76 -14.22
N ALA A 65 -18.40 -62.33 -12.97
CA ALA A 65 -17.37 -62.14 -11.96
C ALA A 65 -17.13 -63.40 -11.11
N LEU A 66 -18.19 -64.10 -10.69
CA LEU A 66 -18.11 -65.25 -9.79
C LEU A 66 -17.24 -66.37 -10.38
N GLY A 67 -16.33 -66.90 -9.55
CA GLY A 67 -15.37 -67.96 -9.91
C GLY A 67 -14.24 -67.50 -10.83
N ARG A 68 -14.11 -66.20 -11.11
CA ARG A 68 -13.01 -65.64 -11.91
C ARG A 68 -11.98 -64.97 -11.00
N PRO A 69 -10.72 -64.87 -11.43
CA PRO A 69 -9.71 -64.15 -10.67
C PRO A 69 -10.07 -62.67 -10.51
N ALA A 70 -9.88 -62.11 -9.32
CA ALA A 70 -10.08 -60.68 -9.06
C ALA A 70 -9.21 -59.78 -9.97
N ALA A 71 -8.14 -60.34 -10.55
CA ALA A 71 -7.29 -59.71 -11.56
C ALA A 71 -8.07 -59.10 -12.74
N LEU A 72 -9.30 -59.55 -13.03
CA LEU A 72 -10.16 -58.95 -14.08
C LEU A 72 -10.43 -57.44 -13.85
N LEU A 73 -10.35 -56.96 -12.60
CA LEU A 73 -10.56 -55.56 -12.22
C LEU A 73 -9.32 -54.68 -12.36
N TYR A 74 -8.16 -55.28 -12.62
CA TYR A 74 -6.89 -54.57 -12.71
C TYR A 74 -6.65 -54.08 -14.14
N THR A 75 -5.80 -53.08 -14.30
CA THR A 75 -5.36 -52.66 -15.63
C THR A 75 -4.55 -53.78 -16.30
N SER A 76 -4.40 -53.72 -17.63
CA SER A 76 -3.56 -54.68 -18.37
C SER A 76 -2.13 -54.72 -17.84
N GLU A 77 -1.59 -53.57 -17.49
CA GLU A 77 -0.24 -53.36 -16.99
C GLU A 77 -0.10 -53.96 -15.59
N ASP A 78 -1.05 -53.69 -14.70
CA ASP A 78 -1.05 -54.22 -13.33
C ASP A 78 -1.26 -55.73 -13.30
N ARG A 79 -2.07 -56.27 -14.22
CA ARG A 79 -2.21 -57.72 -14.42
C ARG A 79 -0.88 -58.34 -14.86
N ALA A 80 -0.19 -57.74 -15.82
CA ALA A 80 1.12 -58.23 -16.28
C ALA A 80 2.18 -58.16 -15.17
N ALA A 81 2.07 -57.18 -14.27
CA ALA A 81 2.95 -57.02 -13.11
C ALA A 81 2.63 -57.97 -11.93
N GLY A 82 1.50 -58.70 -11.99
CA GLY A 82 1.03 -59.57 -10.90
C GLY A 82 0.65 -58.79 -9.64
N LEU A 83 0.06 -57.60 -9.80
CA LEU A 83 -0.23 -56.71 -8.67
C LEU A 83 -1.28 -57.32 -7.72
N ALA A 84 -2.31 -57.98 -8.26
CA ALA A 84 -3.37 -58.60 -7.47
C ALA A 84 -2.81 -59.65 -6.51
N GLU A 85 -1.91 -60.51 -6.99
CA GLU A 85 -1.28 -61.56 -6.20
C GLU A 85 -0.38 -60.98 -5.09
N ARG A 86 0.30 -59.86 -5.36
CA ARG A 86 1.13 -59.15 -4.38
C ARG A 86 0.29 -58.49 -3.30
N GLU A 87 -0.81 -57.83 -3.66
CA GLU A 87 -1.74 -57.22 -2.70
C GLU A 87 -2.37 -58.30 -1.80
N LEU A 88 -2.77 -59.45 -2.36
CA LEU A 88 -3.27 -60.60 -1.59
C LEU A 88 -2.19 -61.17 -0.67
N ALA A 89 -0.96 -61.33 -1.14
CA ALA A 89 0.15 -61.80 -0.31
C ALA A 89 0.44 -60.85 0.86
N ALA A 90 0.46 -59.53 0.61
CA ALA A 90 0.63 -58.52 1.65
C ALA A 90 -0.49 -58.60 2.69
N ALA A 91 -1.74 -58.72 2.26
CA ALA A 91 -2.88 -58.88 3.19
C ALA A 91 -2.80 -60.18 4.02
N ARG A 92 -2.29 -61.28 3.45
CA ARG A 92 -2.05 -62.52 4.23
C ARG A 92 -1.03 -62.32 5.33
N GLU A 93 0.03 -61.57 5.04
CA GLU A 93 1.11 -61.31 6.00
C GLU A 93 0.70 -60.33 7.10
N SER A 94 0.02 -59.23 6.73
CA SER A 94 -0.33 -58.14 7.65
C SER A 94 -1.71 -58.26 8.30
N GLY A 95 -2.56 -59.19 7.84
CA GLY A 95 -3.97 -59.30 8.25
C GLY A 95 -4.92 -58.34 7.51
N ARG A 96 -4.44 -57.14 7.19
CA ARG A 96 -5.18 -56.11 6.44
C ARG A 96 -4.21 -55.16 5.76
N CYS A 97 -4.54 -54.72 4.56
CA CYS A 97 -3.86 -53.62 3.88
C CYS A 97 -4.86 -52.67 3.24
N GLU A 98 -4.44 -51.42 3.09
CA GLU A 98 -5.20 -50.35 2.45
C GLU A 98 -4.31 -49.66 1.44
N PHE A 99 -4.86 -49.36 0.27
CA PHE A 99 -4.12 -48.71 -0.81
C PHE A 99 -5.09 -48.06 -1.79
N GLU A 100 -4.56 -47.13 -2.58
CA GLU A 100 -5.25 -46.59 -3.74
C GLU A 100 -4.57 -47.08 -5.02
N GLY A 101 -5.35 -47.39 -6.04
CA GLY A 101 -4.81 -47.83 -7.31
C GLY A 101 -5.79 -47.66 -8.47
N TRP A 102 -5.26 -47.70 -9.68
CA TRP A 102 -6.09 -47.74 -10.87
C TRP A 102 -6.77 -49.11 -11.00
N ARG A 103 -8.05 -49.09 -11.38
CA ARG A 103 -8.84 -50.27 -11.73
C ARG A 103 -9.52 -50.05 -13.07
N ALA A 104 -9.87 -51.13 -13.74
CA ALA A 104 -10.51 -51.11 -15.05
C ALA A 104 -11.94 -51.64 -14.94
N ARG A 105 -12.90 -50.87 -15.45
CA ARG A 105 -14.27 -51.33 -15.65
C ARG A 105 -14.34 -52.30 -16.84
N LYS A 106 -15.46 -53.01 -16.98
CA LYS A 106 -15.74 -53.92 -18.12
C LYS A 106 -15.59 -53.25 -19.49
N ASN A 107 -15.99 -51.99 -19.61
CA ASN A 107 -15.88 -51.21 -20.85
C ASN A 107 -14.45 -50.69 -21.14
N GLY A 108 -13.48 -51.00 -20.28
CA GLY A 108 -12.09 -50.54 -20.38
C GLY A 108 -11.82 -49.17 -19.75
N GLN A 109 -12.84 -48.45 -19.27
CA GLN A 109 -12.66 -47.18 -18.57
C GLN A 109 -11.88 -47.40 -17.27
N ARG A 110 -10.86 -46.57 -17.04
CA ARG A 110 -10.09 -46.56 -15.79
C ARG A 110 -10.80 -45.71 -14.74
N PHE A 111 -10.73 -46.15 -13.49
CA PHE A 111 -11.14 -45.37 -12.32
C PHE A 111 -10.16 -45.58 -11.19
N ARG A 112 -10.03 -44.58 -10.31
CA ARG A 112 -9.16 -44.65 -9.14
C ARG A 112 -9.95 -45.26 -7.99
N ALA A 113 -9.43 -46.35 -7.44
CA ALA A 113 -10.09 -47.14 -6.41
C ALA A 113 -9.33 -47.01 -5.09
N GLY A 114 -10.03 -46.59 -4.04
CA GLY A 114 -9.58 -46.79 -2.67
C GLY A 114 -10.00 -48.18 -2.19
N VAL A 115 -9.05 -49.02 -1.82
CA VAL A 115 -9.28 -50.44 -1.52
C VAL A 115 -8.82 -50.77 -0.11
N ALA A 116 -9.70 -51.39 0.66
CA ALA A 116 -9.37 -52.06 1.91
C ALA A 116 -9.50 -53.57 1.70
N LEU A 117 -8.37 -54.29 1.83
CA LEU A 117 -8.28 -55.72 1.65
C LEU A 117 -7.94 -56.37 2.99
N SER A 118 -8.85 -57.21 3.50
CA SER A 118 -8.68 -57.92 4.77
C SER A 118 -8.73 -59.42 4.54
N VAL A 119 -7.80 -60.16 5.14
CA VAL A 119 -7.86 -61.63 5.16
C VAL A 119 -8.77 -62.08 6.31
N PHE A 120 -9.49 -63.18 6.12
CA PHE A 120 -10.14 -63.89 7.21
C PHE A 120 -9.62 -65.32 7.27
N THR A 121 -9.33 -65.79 8.48
CA THR A 121 -8.67 -67.06 8.74
C THR A 121 -9.61 -68.05 9.41
N ASP A 122 -9.27 -69.34 9.34
CA ASP A 122 -9.88 -70.37 10.17
C ASP A 122 -9.36 -70.32 11.62
N ASP A 123 -9.91 -71.20 12.46
CA ASP A 123 -9.51 -71.36 13.87
C ASP A 123 -8.04 -71.83 14.01
N ALA A 124 -7.43 -72.37 12.94
CA ALA A 124 -6.03 -72.79 12.88
C ALA A 124 -5.09 -71.68 12.37
N GLY A 125 -5.62 -70.50 12.02
CA GLY A 125 -4.85 -69.36 11.50
C GLY A 125 -4.55 -69.41 10.01
N SER A 126 -5.10 -70.38 9.27
CA SER A 126 -4.95 -70.47 7.81
C SER A 126 -5.91 -69.51 7.10
N ALA A 127 -5.44 -68.79 6.09
CA ALA A 127 -6.28 -67.88 5.30
C ALA A 127 -7.33 -68.66 4.48
N ILE A 128 -8.61 -68.47 4.80
CA ILE A 128 -9.73 -69.10 4.05
C ILE A 128 -10.13 -68.23 2.85
N GLY A 129 -9.90 -66.92 2.94
CA GLY A 129 -10.22 -66.00 1.85
C GLY A 129 -10.02 -64.55 2.26
N PHE A 130 -10.51 -63.65 1.42
CA PHE A 130 -10.34 -62.22 1.57
C PHE A 130 -11.64 -61.47 1.37
N THR A 131 -11.77 -60.34 2.06
CA THR A 131 -12.82 -59.37 1.81
C THR A 131 -12.18 -58.10 1.29
N THR A 132 -12.60 -57.70 0.09
CA THR A 132 -12.23 -56.45 -0.54
C THR A 132 -13.40 -55.49 -0.41
N VAL A 133 -13.17 -54.33 0.20
CA VAL A 133 -14.08 -53.19 0.13
C VAL A 133 -13.42 -52.12 -0.73
N MET A 134 -14.07 -51.77 -1.82
CA MET A 134 -13.54 -50.84 -2.81
C MET A 134 -14.50 -49.66 -3.00
N ARG A 135 -13.95 -48.45 -3.07
CA ARG A 135 -14.67 -47.22 -3.39
C ARG A 135 -14.05 -46.53 -4.60
N ASP A 136 -14.91 -45.99 -5.47
CA ASP A 136 -14.48 -45.16 -6.58
C ASP A 136 -14.21 -43.74 -6.08
N VAL A 137 -12.94 -43.37 -5.98
CA VAL A 137 -12.48 -42.06 -5.48
C VAL A 137 -12.16 -41.08 -6.62
N THR A 138 -12.49 -41.45 -7.87
CA THR A 138 -12.15 -40.64 -9.06
C THR A 138 -12.76 -39.25 -8.99
N ALA A 139 -14.05 -39.14 -8.64
CA ALA A 139 -14.74 -37.86 -8.57
C ALA A 139 -14.21 -36.97 -7.44
N GLU A 140 -13.81 -37.55 -6.31
CA GLU A 140 -13.22 -36.81 -5.19
C GLU A 140 -11.85 -36.27 -5.57
N HIS A 141 -10.99 -37.10 -6.17
CA HIS A 141 -9.70 -36.68 -6.71
C HIS A 141 -9.84 -35.55 -7.73
N GLN A 142 -10.75 -35.68 -8.70
CA GLN A 142 -10.99 -34.65 -9.72
C GLN A 142 -11.49 -33.33 -9.12
N ARG A 143 -12.36 -33.39 -8.11
CA ARG A 143 -12.82 -32.18 -7.39
C ARG A 143 -11.68 -31.54 -6.62
N ALA A 144 -10.85 -32.33 -5.93
CA ALA A 144 -9.69 -31.83 -5.21
C ALA A 144 -8.69 -31.15 -6.14
N GLU A 145 -8.39 -31.76 -7.29
CA GLU A 145 -7.53 -31.20 -8.33
C GLU A 145 -8.10 -29.91 -8.92
N THR A 146 -9.39 -29.92 -9.29
CA THR A 146 -10.07 -28.71 -9.81
C THR A 146 -10.06 -27.58 -8.77
N MET A 147 -10.33 -27.89 -7.51
CA MET A 147 -10.31 -26.92 -6.42
C MET A 147 -8.89 -26.36 -6.20
N PHE A 148 -7.87 -27.22 -6.23
CA PHE A 148 -6.48 -26.80 -6.13
C PHE A 148 -6.09 -25.84 -7.26
N HIS A 149 -6.44 -26.17 -8.50
CA HIS A 149 -6.23 -25.26 -9.63
C HIS A 149 -6.98 -23.93 -9.45
N ALA A 150 -8.24 -23.96 -9.04
CA ALA A 150 -9.03 -22.75 -8.82
C ALA A 150 -8.45 -21.85 -7.72
N LEU A 151 -7.92 -22.43 -6.64
CA LEU A 151 -7.26 -21.68 -5.56
C LEU A 151 -5.94 -21.06 -6.01
N LEU A 152 -5.15 -21.78 -6.81
CA LEU A 152 -3.92 -21.24 -7.38
C LEU A 152 -4.20 -20.08 -8.34
N GLU A 153 -5.18 -20.23 -9.23
CA GLU A 153 -5.53 -19.20 -10.22
C GLU A 153 -6.15 -17.95 -9.59
N SER A 154 -6.86 -18.09 -8.46
CA SER A 154 -7.50 -16.96 -7.77
C SER A 154 -6.61 -16.32 -6.69
N ALA A 155 -5.37 -16.79 -6.52
CA ALA A 155 -4.44 -16.22 -5.55
C ALA A 155 -4.09 -14.76 -5.88
N PRO A 156 -4.03 -13.85 -4.89
CA PRO A 156 -3.79 -12.43 -5.11
C PRO A 156 -2.33 -12.10 -5.45
N ASP A 157 -1.40 -12.97 -5.05
CA ASP A 157 0.02 -12.83 -5.36
C ASP A 157 0.38 -13.70 -6.58
N ALA A 158 1.41 -13.30 -7.32
CA ALA A 158 1.96 -14.13 -8.39
C ALA A 158 2.58 -15.39 -7.78
N MET A 159 2.19 -16.56 -8.26
CA MET A 159 2.69 -17.83 -7.76
C MET A 159 3.40 -18.61 -8.87
N VAL A 160 4.60 -19.09 -8.56
CA VAL A 160 5.40 -19.92 -9.45
C VAL A 160 5.91 -21.13 -8.66
N ILE A 161 5.75 -22.34 -9.22
CA ILE A 161 6.33 -23.56 -8.67
C ILE A 161 7.55 -23.93 -9.51
N VAL A 162 8.68 -24.13 -8.84
CA VAL A 162 9.97 -24.43 -9.47
C VAL A 162 10.44 -25.82 -9.07
N GLY A 163 10.80 -26.62 -10.08
CA GLY A 163 11.37 -27.95 -9.91
C GLY A 163 12.84 -27.93 -9.47
N PRO A 164 13.41 -29.10 -9.14
CA PRO A 164 14.79 -29.22 -8.65
C PRO A 164 15.87 -28.80 -9.67
N ASP A 165 15.53 -28.80 -10.96
CA ASP A 165 16.38 -28.32 -12.05
C ASP A 165 16.29 -26.80 -12.26
N GLY A 166 15.50 -26.10 -11.45
CA GLY A 166 15.29 -24.66 -11.54
C GLY A 166 14.29 -24.23 -12.60
N ARG A 167 13.57 -25.17 -13.20
CA ARG A 167 12.54 -24.87 -14.20
C ARG A 167 11.19 -24.63 -13.57
N ILE A 168 10.43 -23.71 -14.15
CA ILE A 168 9.05 -23.44 -13.77
C ILE A 168 8.18 -24.61 -14.22
N VAL A 169 7.46 -25.21 -13.27
CA VAL A 169 6.51 -26.30 -13.52
C VAL A 169 5.08 -25.78 -13.55
N LEU A 170 4.80 -24.71 -12.79
CA LEU A 170 3.48 -24.10 -12.70
C LEU A 170 3.61 -22.58 -12.51
N ALA A 171 2.72 -21.82 -13.13
CA ALA A 171 2.51 -20.40 -12.90
C ALA A 171 1.00 -20.09 -12.91
N ASN A 172 0.54 -19.20 -12.02
CA ASN A 172 -0.88 -18.80 -11.97
C ASN A 172 -1.17 -17.55 -12.82
N ALA A 173 -2.45 -17.20 -12.99
CA ALA A 173 -2.89 -16.01 -13.71
C ALA A 173 -2.24 -14.70 -13.22
N GLN A 174 -1.96 -14.58 -11.92
CA GLN A 174 -1.32 -13.39 -11.38
C GLN A 174 0.15 -13.28 -11.82
N ALA A 175 0.85 -14.40 -11.98
CA ALA A 175 2.19 -14.41 -12.56
C ALA A 175 2.19 -13.96 -14.03
N ASP A 176 1.19 -14.38 -14.82
CA ASP A 176 1.01 -13.94 -16.21
C ASP A 176 0.89 -12.42 -16.28
N GLN A 177 -0.01 -11.85 -15.47
CA GLN A 177 -0.27 -10.41 -15.42
C GLN A 177 0.93 -9.62 -14.90
N MET A 178 1.58 -10.12 -13.84
CA MET A 178 2.71 -9.43 -13.23
C MET A 178 3.93 -9.42 -14.16
N PHE A 179 4.30 -10.54 -14.76
CA PHE A 179 5.53 -10.61 -15.56
C PHE A 179 5.32 -10.37 -17.05
N GLY A 180 4.08 -10.36 -17.53
CA GLY A 180 3.73 -10.13 -18.93
C GLY A 180 4.03 -11.31 -19.86
N TYR A 181 4.39 -12.46 -19.32
CA TYR A 181 4.55 -13.71 -20.08
C TYR A 181 3.27 -14.53 -19.97
N PRO A 182 2.77 -15.13 -21.06
CA PRO A 182 1.76 -16.17 -20.92
C PRO A 182 2.39 -17.39 -20.23
N ARG A 183 1.66 -18.02 -19.29
CA ARG A 183 2.12 -19.21 -18.56
C ARG A 183 2.73 -20.31 -19.43
N GLU A 184 2.21 -20.51 -20.63
CA GLU A 184 2.67 -21.51 -21.59
C GLU A 184 4.13 -21.26 -22.01
N GLU A 185 4.57 -20.00 -22.01
CA GLU A 185 5.95 -19.62 -22.27
C GLU A 185 6.83 -19.69 -21.02
N LEU A 186 6.24 -19.57 -19.82
CA LEU A 186 6.95 -19.70 -18.54
C LEU A 186 7.26 -21.15 -18.21
N ILE A 187 6.31 -22.07 -18.44
CA ILE A 187 6.47 -23.48 -18.11
C ILE A 187 7.66 -24.08 -18.88
N GLY A 188 8.55 -24.74 -18.14
CA GLY A 188 9.79 -25.32 -18.64
C GLY A 188 10.96 -24.34 -18.77
N ARG A 189 10.75 -23.02 -18.61
CA ARG A 189 11.84 -22.04 -18.56
C ARG A 189 12.50 -22.01 -17.18
N GLU A 190 13.75 -21.58 -17.16
CA GLU A 190 14.46 -21.29 -15.92
C GLU A 190 13.85 -20.07 -15.23
N VAL A 191 13.64 -20.15 -13.92
CA VAL A 191 13.01 -19.08 -13.13
C VAL A 191 13.77 -17.74 -13.23
N GLU A 192 15.06 -17.78 -13.55
CA GLU A 192 15.92 -16.61 -13.77
C GLU A 192 15.46 -15.70 -14.92
N ILE A 193 14.54 -16.15 -15.79
CA ILE A 193 13.90 -15.27 -16.78
C ILE A 193 13.16 -14.10 -16.11
N LEU A 194 12.60 -14.32 -14.92
CA LEU A 194 11.84 -13.34 -14.12
C LEU A 194 12.75 -12.40 -13.32
N ILE A 195 14.07 -12.57 -13.42
CA ILE A 195 15.06 -11.90 -12.59
C ILE A 195 15.99 -11.06 -13.50
N PRO A 196 16.31 -9.82 -13.11
CA PRO A 196 17.23 -8.98 -13.87
C PRO A 196 18.58 -9.67 -14.12
N PRO A 197 19.19 -9.55 -15.32
CA PRO A 197 20.41 -10.26 -15.70
C PRO A 197 21.55 -10.17 -14.68
N ARG A 198 21.72 -9.00 -14.06
CA ARG A 198 22.74 -8.72 -13.03
C ARG A 198 22.60 -9.56 -11.76
N HIS A 199 21.42 -10.12 -11.47
CA HIS A 199 21.14 -10.87 -10.25
C HIS A 199 21.04 -12.40 -10.49
N ARG A 200 21.02 -12.87 -11.74
CA ARG A 200 20.80 -14.29 -12.08
C ARG A 200 21.84 -15.23 -11.47
N GLY A 201 23.13 -14.90 -11.58
CA GLY A 201 24.21 -15.76 -11.04
C GLY A 201 24.15 -15.92 -9.51
N SER A 202 23.83 -14.85 -8.79
CA SER A 202 23.63 -14.92 -7.34
C SER A 202 22.38 -15.72 -6.99
N HIS A 203 21.29 -15.53 -7.75
CA HIS A 203 20.04 -16.26 -7.55
C HIS A 203 20.21 -17.78 -7.71
N GLU A 204 20.92 -18.23 -8.76
CA GLU A 204 21.18 -19.65 -8.99
C GLU A 204 21.85 -20.30 -7.76
N ARG A 205 22.83 -19.62 -7.16
CA ARG A 205 23.49 -20.08 -5.93
C ARG A 205 22.52 -20.15 -4.73
N TYR A 206 21.65 -19.16 -4.56
CA TYR A 206 20.64 -19.17 -3.49
C TYR A 206 19.60 -20.27 -3.68
N ARG A 207 19.21 -20.55 -4.93
CA ARG A 207 18.32 -21.64 -5.33
C ARG A 207 18.91 -22.98 -4.95
N THR A 208 20.15 -23.27 -5.36
CA THR A 208 20.85 -24.52 -5.00
C THR A 208 20.95 -24.68 -3.48
N GLY A 209 21.24 -23.60 -2.75
CA GLY A 209 21.27 -23.61 -1.28
C GLY A 209 19.91 -23.91 -0.64
N PHE A 210 18.80 -23.42 -1.21
CA PHE A 210 17.45 -23.72 -0.72
C PHE A 210 17.10 -25.21 -0.88
N PHE A 211 17.40 -25.81 -2.04
CA PHE A 211 17.13 -27.23 -2.26
C PHE A 211 17.95 -28.15 -1.35
N ALA A 212 19.15 -27.73 -0.94
CA ALA A 212 19.97 -28.48 0.02
C ALA A 212 19.40 -28.47 1.45
N ALA A 213 18.67 -27.42 1.83
CA ALA A 213 18.07 -27.26 3.16
C ALA A 213 16.72 -26.51 3.05
N PRO A 214 15.65 -27.18 2.57
CA PRO A 214 14.38 -26.54 2.29
C PRO A 214 13.67 -26.13 3.58
N ALA A 215 13.38 -24.84 3.70
CA ALA A 215 12.63 -24.29 4.83
C ALA A 215 11.79 -23.09 4.37
N ALA A 216 10.55 -22.98 4.88
CA ALA A 216 9.71 -21.84 4.58
C ALA A 216 10.39 -20.55 5.07
N ARG A 217 10.56 -19.57 4.18
CA ARG A 217 11.22 -18.30 4.50
C ARG A 217 10.77 -17.19 3.56
N ARG A 218 10.72 -15.97 4.08
CA ARG A 218 10.78 -14.77 3.22
C ARG A 218 12.21 -14.60 2.73
N MET A 219 12.37 -14.27 1.46
CA MET A 219 13.68 -13.90 0.93
C MET A 219 14.11 -12.50 1.39
N GLY A 220 13.15 -11.61 1.70
CA GLY A 220 13.37 -10.19 2.00
C GLY A 220 14.05 -9.86 3.35
N ALA A 221 14.64 -10.82 4.07
CA ALA A 221 15.41 -10.53 5.29
C ALA A 221 16.80 -9.97 4.92
N GLY A 222 16.83 -8.71 4.45
CA GLY A 222 18.06 -7.95 4.16
C GLY A 222 18.52 -7.93 2.70
N LEU A 223 17.69 -8.37 1.76
CA LEU A 223 17.97 -8.29 0.31
C LEU A 223 16.90 -7.43 -0.37
N GLU A 224 17.33 -6.43 -1.14
CA GLU A 224 16.47 -5.78 -2.13
C GLU A 224 16.29 -6.74 -3.30
N LEU A 225 15.06 -7.23 -3.47
CA LEU A 225 14.71 -8.17 -4.53
C LEU A 225 14.02 -7.41 -5.67
N TRP A 226 14.34 -7.84 -6.88
CA TRP A 226 13.89 -7.19 -8.10
C TRP A 226 13.39 -8.24 -9.08
N GLY A 227 12.17 -8.04 -9.57
CA GLY A 227 11.59 -8.78 -10.69
C GLY A 227 11.84 -8.07 -12.01
N MET A 228 11.75 -8.80 -13.11
CA MET A 228 11.83 -8.27 -14.47
C MET A 228 10.69 -8.81 -15.34
N ARG A 229 9.95 -7.92 -15.97
CA ARG A 229 8.86 -8.25 -16.92
C ARG A 229 9.44 -8.64 -18.29
N CYS A 230 8.59 -9.18 -19.18
CA CYS A 230 8.98 -9.57 -20.53
C CYS A 230 9.49 -8.42 -21.41
N ASP A 231 9.02 -7.20 -21.16
CA ASP A 231 9.47 -5.97 -21.82
C ASP A 231 10.80 -5.42 -21.27
N GLY A 232 11.36 -6.05 -20.24
CA GLY A 232 12.59 -5.63 -19.56
C GLY A 232 12.39 -4.66 -18.39
N THR A 233 11.16 -4.23 -18.10
CA THR A 233 10.84 -3.37 -16.96
C THR A 233 11.21 -4.05 -15.65
N VAL A 234 11.98 -3.37 -14.80
CA VAL A 234 12.42 -3.87 -13.49
C VAL A 234 11.57 -3.24 -12.39
N PHE A 235 11.13 -4.04 -11.43
CA PHE A 235 10.26 -3.59 -10.34
C PHE A 235 10.62 -4.30 -9.02
N PRO A 236 10.43 -3.65 -7.87
CA PRO A 236 10.73 -4.23 -6.57
C PRO A 236 9.71 -5.31 -6.22
N VAL A 237 10.19 -6.41 -5.65
CA VAL A 237 9.34 -7.55 -5.26
C VAL A 237 9.61 -7.99 -3.83
N ASP A 238 8.58 -8.51 -3.16
CA ASP A 238 8.73 -9.35 -1.97
C ASP A 238 8.44 -10.81 -2.36
N VAL A 239 9.29 -11.74 -1.89
CA VAL A 239 9.22 -13.15 -2.27
C VAL A 239 9.18 -14.03 -1.03
N SER A 240 8.14 -14.86 -0.94
CA SER A 240 7.99 -15.89 0.08
C SER A 240 8.15 -17.27 -0.55
N LEU A 241 9.08 -18.07 -0.01
CA LEU A 241 9.34 -19.43 -0.45
C LEU A 241 8.78 -20.44 0.55
N SER A 242 8.13 -21.49 0.03
CA SER A 242 7.70 -22.65 0.78
C SER A 242 8.09 -23.93 0.04
N PRO A 243 8.68 -24.94 0.70
CA PRO A 243 8.88 -26.23 0.07
C PRO A 243 7.55 -26.95 -0.11
N LEU A 244 7.43 -27.70 -1.20
CA LEU A 244 6.29 -28.56 -1.53
C LEU A 244 6.80 -30.00 -1.72
N GLN A 245 6.32 -30.93 -0.91
CA GLN A 245 6.67 -32.34 -1.05
C GLN A 245 5.77 -32.98 -2.11
N THR A 246 6.36 -33.57 -3.15
CA THR A 246 5.64 -34.26 -4.21
C THR A 246 6.19 -35.67 -4.42
N GLU A 247 5.48 -36.52 -5.16
CA GLU A 247 6.00 -37.84 -5.56
C GLU A 247 7.29 -37.74 -6.40
N GLN A 248 7.50 -36.62 -7.10
CA GLN A 248 8.68 -36.34 -7.92
C GLN A 248 9.84 -35.72 -7.12
N GLY A 249 9.66 -35.50 -5.81
CA GLY A 249 10.65 -34.88 -4.92
C GLY A 249 10.21 -33.52 -4.39
N VAL A 250 11.15 -32.80 -3.77
CA VAL A 250 10.91 -31.45 -3.24
C VAL A 250 10.83 -30.46 -4.40
N MET A 251 9.73 -29.71 -4.45
CA MET A 251 9.59 -28.53 -5.30
C MET A 251 9.55 -27.26 -4.43
N VAL A 252 9.70 -26.10 -5.06
CA VAL A 252 9.64 -24.80 -4.37
C VAL A 252 8.46 -24.02 -4.88
N SER A 253 7.55 -23.65 -3.98
CA SER A 253 6.51 -22.66 -4.24
C SER A 253 7.03 -21.27 -3.89
N ALA A 254 7.01 -20.36 -4.86
CA ALA A 254 7.36 -18.96 -4.70
C ALA A 254 6.11 -18.10 -4.86
N ALA A 255 5.73 -17.38 -3.79
CA ALA A 255 4.75 -16.30 -3.84
C ALA A 255 5.49 -14.97 -3.99
N ILE A 256 5.17 -14.22 -5.04
CA ILE A 256 5.84 -13.01 -5.47
C ILE A 256 4.84 -11.87 -5.45
N ARG A 257 5.17 -10.80 -4.73
CA ARG A 257 4.36 -9.60 -4.59
C ARG A 257 5.10 -8.41 -5.17
N ASP A 258 4.47 -7.68 -6.06
CA ASP A 258 4.93 -6.36 -6.51
C ASP A 258 4.70 -5.35 -5.39
N ILE A 259 5.77 -4.69 -4.93
CA ILE A 259 5.72 -3.72 -3.82
C ILE A 259 5.94 -2.29 -4.31
N THR A 260 5.83 -2.03 -5.62
CA THR A 260 6.06 -0.70 -6.21
C THR A 260 5.14 0.36 -5.59
N GLU A 261 3.83 0.08 -5.56
CA GLU A 261 2.84 0.99 -4.99
C GLU A 261 3.04 1.18 -3.48
N GLN A 262 3.35 0.10 -2.76
CA GLN A 262 3.60 0.17 -1.32
C GLN A 262 4.81 1.05 -0.99
N LEU A 263 5.90 0.94 -1.75
CA LEU A 263 7.08 1.78 -1.57
C LEU A 263 6.81 3.24 -1.96
N ALA A 264 6.01 3.50 -3.00
CA ALA A 264 5.62 4.85 -3.38
C ALA A 264 4.79 5.53 -2.28
N VAL A 265 3.78 4.84 -1.75
CA VAL A 265 2.95 5.32 -0.63
C VAL A 265 3.80 5.55 0.62
N GLN A 266 4.74 4.64 0.92
CA GLN A 266 5.63 4.78 2.06
C GLN A 266 6.58 5.99 1.93
N ALA A 267 7.09 6.24 0.71
CA ALA A 267 7.92 7.41 0.44
C ALA A 267 7.13 8.72 0.61
N GLU A 268 5.93 8.81 0.05
CA GLU A 268 5.05 9.98 0.17
C GLU A 268 4.66 10.28 1.62
N LEU A 269 4.33 9.23 2.39
CA LEU A 269 4.02 9.37 3.81
C LEU A 269 5.23 9.86 4.61
N THR A 270 6.43 9.37 4.29
CA THR A 270 7.67 9.78 4.95
C THR A 270 7.97 11.25 4.68
N GLU A 271 7.79 11.70 3.43
CA GLU A 271 7.97 13.09 3.05
C GLU A 271 6.96 14.01 3.74
N THR A 272 5.67 13.65 3.68
CA THR A 272 4.60 14.43 4.32
C THR A 272 4.82 14.55 5.82
N ARG A 273 5.27 13.47 6.48
CA ARG A 273 5.58 13.47 7.90
C ARG A 273 6.77 14.39 8.22
N ALA A 274 7.83 14.34 7.43
CA ALA A 274 8.98 15.22 7.62
C ALA A 274 8.59 16.70 7.48
N GLN A 275 7.72 17.03 6.52
CA GLN A 275 7.20 18.39 6.35
C GLN A 275 6.36 18.84 7.56
N ALA A 276 5.49 17.97 8.07
CA ALA A 276 4.66 18.25 9.24
C ALA A 276 5.51 18.47 10.52
N GLU A 277 6.57 17.67 10.70
CA GLU A 277 7.50 17.81 11.84
C GLU A 277 8.25 19.16 11.80
N VAL A 278 8.69 19.60 10.62
CA VAL A 278 9.32 20.93 10.45
C VAL A 278 8.33 22.06 10.77
N LEU A 279 7.07 21.95 10.34
CA LEU A 279 6.06 22.97 10.60
C LEU A 279 5.72 23.06 12.10
N ALA A 280 5.54 21.91 12.75
CA ALA A 280 5.27 21.85 14.19
C ALA A 280 6.41 22.47 15.02
N GLU A 281 7.66 22.23 14.64
CA GLU A 281 8.82 22.82 15.32
C GLU A 281 8.90 24.34 15.13
N ARG A 282 8.57 24.86 13.94
CA ARG A 282 8.50 26.32 13.70
C ARG A 282 7.44 26.98 14.57
N ASP A 283 6.24 26.41 14.65
CA ASP A 283 5.16 26.92 15.49
C ASP A 283 5.55 26.90 16.97
N ARG A 284 6.25 25.86 17.42
CA ARG A 284 6.78 25.76 18.78
C ARG A 284 7.78 26.89 19.09
N ILE A 285 8.75 27.12 18.20
CA ILE A 285 9.75 28.20 18.35
C ILE A 285 9.07 29.58 18.37
N ALA A 286 8.08 29.79 17.50
CA ALA A 286 7.32 31.03 17.45
C ALA A 286 6.54 31.30 18.75
N GLY A 287 5.91 30.27 19.31
CA GLY A 287 5.27 30.32 20.63
C GLY A 287 6.26 30.68 21.74
N ASP A 288 7.40 29.97 21.81
CA ASP A 288 8.44 30.22 22.82
C ASP A 288 8.98 31.66 22.75
N LEU A 289 9.23 32.19 21.54
CA LEU A 289 9.66 33.58 21.34
C LEU A 289 8.59 34.58 21.84
N GLN A 290 7.32 34.33 21.55
CA GLN A 290 6.24 35.21 21.97
C GLN A 290 6.09 35.23 23.50
N ASP A 291 6.09 34.06 24.13
CA ASP A 291 5.85 33.95 25.56
C ASP A 291 7.05 34.39 26.38
N HIS A 292 8.27 34.00 25.99
CA HIS A 292 9.44 34.22 26.84
C HIS A 292 10.24 35.46 26.45
N ALA A 293 10.34 35.81 25.17
CA ALA A 293 11.15 36.95 24.74
C ALA A 293 10.35 38.25 24.79
N ILE A 294 9.20 38.32 24.10
CA ILE A 294 8.40 39.55 24.02
C ILE A 294 7.87 39.97 25.39
N GLN A 295 7.28 39.05 26.17
CA GLN A 295 6.69 39.40 27.46
C GLN A 295 7.74 39.96 28.45
N ARG A 296 8.95 39.39 28.48
CA ARG A 296 10.03 39.89 29.35
C ARG A 296 10.53 41.26 28.92
N VAL A 297 10.78 41.46 27.63
CA VAL A 297 11.23 42.77 27.11
C VAL A 297 10.18 43.84 27.43
N PHE A 298 8.90 43.51 27.27
CA PHE A 298 7.80 44.41 27.60
C PHE A 298 7.74 44.76 29.09
N ALA A 299 7.92 43.76 29.97
CA ALA A 299 7.97 43.99 31.42
C ALA A 299 9.15 44.89 31.84
N VAL A 300 10.33 44.69 31.25
CA VAL A 300 11.50 45.56 31.48
C VAL A 300 11.24 46.98 30.98
N GLY A 301 10.65 47.13 29.78
CA GLY A 301 10.28 48.42 29.23
C GLY A 301 9.33 49.20 30.13
N LEU A 302 8.28 48.54 30.66
CA LEU A 302 7.35 49.15 31.62
C LEU A 302 8.04 49.60 32.92
N ALA A 303 8.96 48.78 33.45
CA ALA A 303 9.70 49.12 34.66
C ALA A 303 10.60 50.36 34.44
N LEU A 304 11.26 50.46 33.28
CA LEU A 304 12.07 51.63 32.91
C LEU A 304 11.21 52.89 32.71
N GLN A 305 10.06 52.77 32.03
CA GLN A 305 9.09 53.86 31.87
C GLN A 305 8.61 54.42 33.21
N GLY A 306 8.35 53.56 34.20
CA GLY A 306 8.00 54.00 35.56
C GLY A 306 9.15 54.67 36.33
N THR A 307 10.39 54.47 35.88
CA THR A 307 11.60 55.02 36.50
C THR A 307 12.02 56.36 35.90
N ILE A 308 11.74 56.60 34.62
CA ILE A 308 12.02 57.85 33.90
C ILE A 308 11.57 59.12 34.67
N PRO A 309 10.30 59.26 35.11
CA PRO A 309 9.85 60.47 35.81
C PRO A 309 10.45 60.61 37.22
N ARG A 310 11.10 59.56 37.75
CA ARG A 310 11.76 59.57 39.07
C ARG A 310 13.25 59.94 38.98
N ALA A 311 13.85 59.92 37.79
CA ALA A 311 15.23 60.33 37.59
C ALA A 311 15.36 61.86 37.68
N ARG A 312 16.31 62.34 38.49
CA ARG A 312 16.54 63.78 38.73
C ARG A 312 17.46 64.47 37.71
N SER A 313 18.17 63.68 36.90
CA SER A 313 19.10 64.18 35.88
C SER A 313 18.48 64.04 34.49
N ALA A 314 18.47 65.13 33.72
CA ALA A 314 17.98 65.15 32.34
C ALA A 314 18.77 64.19 31.44
N ASP A 315 20.09 64.06 31.65
CA ASP A 315 20.94 63.13 30.88
C ASP A 315 20.55 61.66 31.15
N VAL A 316 20.18 61.34 32.41
CA VAL A 316 19.71 60.00 32.78
C VAL A 316 18.33 59.72 32.21
N GLN A 317 17.42 60.70 32.22
CA GLN A 317 16.10 60.57 31.57
C GLN A 317 16.22 60.31 30.07
N GLN A 318 17.11 61.04 29.38
CA GLN A 318 17.34 60.86 27.96
C GLN A 318 17.90 59.47 27.63
N ARG A 319 18.86 58.96 28.42
CA ARG A 319 19.38 57.59 28.26
C ARG A 319 18.33 56.51 28.52
N LEU A 320 17.47 56.69 29.53
CA LEU A 320 16.38 55.75 29.82
C LEU A 320 15.32 55.76 28.72
N ASN A 321 14.98 56.92 28.15
CA ASN A 321 14.08 57.01 27.00
C ASN A 321 14.67 56.27 25.78
N ALA A 322 15.95 56.52 25.46
CA ALA A 322 16.62 55.80 24.38
C ALA A 322 16.61 54.27 24.60
N ALA A 323 16.85 53.80 25.82
CA ALA A 323 16.78 52.37 26.14
C ALA A 323 15.36 51.79 25.98
N VAL A 324 14.32 52.55 26.29
CA VAL A 324 12.93 52.13 26.06
C VAL A 324 12.61 52.06 24.55
N ASP A 325 13.09 53.02 23.77
CA ASP A 325 12.93 53.03 22.31
C ASP A 325 13.65 51.82 21.68
N ASP A 326 14.86 51.51 22.13
CA ASP A 326 15.61 50.31 21.70
C ASP A 326 14.86 49.02 22.04
N LEU A 327 14.31 48.89 23.26
CA LEU A 327 13.49 47.73 23.64
C LEU A 327 12.22 47.62 22.79
N HIS A 328 11.61 48.76 22.40
CA HIS A 328 10.47 48.76 21.51
C HIS A 328 10.85 48.27 20.10
N ALA A 329 12.00 48.71 19.58
CA ALA A 329 12.54 48.22 18.31
C ALA A 329 12.76 46.70 18.35
N VAL A 330 13.38 46.18 19.42
CA VAL A 330 13.59 44.73 19.62
C VAL A 330 12.26 43.95 19.65
N VAL A 331 11.20 44.49 20.25
CA VAL A 331 9.87 43.84 20.21
C VAL A 331 9.31 43.79 18.79
N GLN A 332 9.51 44.84 17.99
CA GLN A 332 9.07 44.85 16.60
C GLN A 332 9.88 43.85 15.74
N ASP A 333 11.17 43.73 15.99
CA ASP A 333 12.02 42.73 15.32
C ASP A 333 11.56 41.31 15.66
N PHE A 334 11.26 41.02 16.93
CA PHE A 334 10.72 39.71 17.33
C PHE A 334 9.34 39.43 16.73
N ARG A 335 8.45 40.42 16.66
CA ARG A 335 7.15 40.25 16.01
C ARG A 335 7.29 39.92 14.53
N THR A 336 8.23 40.56 13.85
CA THR A 336 8.55 40.28 12.45
C THR A 336 9.11 38.87 12.29
N ALA A 337 10.08 38.47 13.13
CA ALA A 337 10.64 37.13 13.09
C ALA A 337 9.60 36.02 13.40
N ILE A 338 8.71 36.24 14.37
CA ILE A 338 7.60 35.32 14.68
C ILE A 338 6.63 35.23 13.50
N PHE A 339 6.33 36.36 12.87
CA PHE A 339 5.46 36.40 11.70
C PHE A 339 6.06 35.59 10.54
N ASP A 340 7.34 35.78 10.24
CA ASP A 340 8.07 35.05 9.20
C ASP A 340 8.25 33.56 9.51
N LEU A 341 8.35 33.18 10.79
CA LEU A 341 8.40 31.79 11.23
C LEU A 341 7.07 31.05 11.01
N ARG A 342 5.94 31.75 11.20
CA ARG A 342 4.59 31.17 11.11
C ARG A 342 3.97 31.28 9.72
N HIS A 343 4.35 32.28 8.95
CA HIS A 343 3.91 32.46 7.57
C HIS A 343 5.03 32.00 6.65
N THR A 344 4.87 30.80 6.10
CA THR A 344 5.71 30.31 5.01
C THR A 344 5.80 31.38 3.92
N LYS A 345 7.02 31.70 3.49
CA LYS A 345 7.29 32.46 2.25
C LYS A 345 6.29 32.05 1.17
N THR A 346 5.28 32.87 0.94
CA THR A 346 4.63 32.95 -0.36
C THR A 346 5.66 33.52 -1.32
N ASP A 347 5.76 32.98 -2.54
CA ASP A 347 6.72 33.42 -3.58
C ASP A 347 6.56 34.90 -4.01
N VAL A 348 5.60 35.62 -3.43
CA VAL A 348 5.31 37.02 -3.72
C VAL A 348 5.77 37.88 -2.54
N PRO A 349 6.70 38.83 -2.74
CA PRO A 349 7.09 39.79 -1.70
C PRO A 349 5.86 40.53 -1.15
N GLY A 350 5.76 40.64 0.18
CA GLY A 350 4.67 41.39 0.81
C GLY A 350 4.67 42.85 0.37
N LEU A 351 3.50 43.51 0.39
CA LEU A 351 3.33 44.88 -0.14
C LEU A 351 4.29 45.91 0.49
N ARG A 352 4.64 45.75 1.77
CA ARG A 352 5.65 46.59 2.42
C ARG A 352 7.01 46.50 1.72
N GLN A 353 7.50 45.29 1.47
CA GLN A 353 8.78 45.08 0.79
C GLN A 353 8.75 45.66 -0.63
N ARG A 354 7.64 45.45 -1.35
CA ARG A 354 7.42 46.05 -2.69
C ARG A 354 7.51 47.58 -2.64
N PHE A 355 6.91 48.22 -1.63
CA PHE A 355 7.03 49.66 -1.44
C PHE A 355 8.46 50.10 -1.13
N ASP A 356 9.16 49.44 -0.20
CA ASP A 356 10.53 49.80 0.17
C ASP A 356 11.48 49.70 -1.04
N GLU A 357 11.34 48.66 -1.87
CA GLU A 357 12.11 48.47 -3.10
C GLU A 357 11.84 49.58 -4.13
N VAL A 358 10.56 49.92 -4.36
CA VAL A 358 10.17 50.99 -5.29
C VAL A 358 10.64 52.35 -4.80
N ILE A 359 10.49 52.65 -3.51
CA ILE A 359 10.92 53.91 -2.90
C ILE A 359 12.42 54.05 -2.97
N GLY A 360 13.18 53.01 -2.58
CA GLY A 360 14.64 53.02 -2.62
C GLY A 360 15.18 53.25 -4.03
N ARG A 361 14.54 52.66 -5.05
CA ARG A 361 14.93 52.82 -6.46
C ARG A 361 14.58 54.18 -7.05
N LEU A 362 13.43 54.76 -6.70
CA LEU A 362 12.92 55.96 -7.35
C LEU A 362 13.22 57.26 -6.61
N ALA A 363 13.36 57.22 -5.29
CA ALA A 363 13.66 58.40 -4.47
C ALA A 363 15.17 58.62 -4.26
N GLU A 364 16.02 58.01 -5.09
CA GLU A 364 17.47 58.16 -5.02
C GLU A 364 17.88 59.63 -5.17
N GLY A 365 18.63 60.16 -4.20
CA GLY A 365 19.03 61.57 -4.15
C GLY A 365 18.05 62.52 -3.44
N LEU A 366 16.91 62.03 -2.92
CA LEU A 366 15.97 62.79 -2.10
C LEU A 366 16.04 62.38 -0.63
N ALA A 367 15.78 63.32 0.29
CA ALA A 367 15.53 62.98 1.69
C ALA A 367 14.09 62.44 1.83
N ALA A 368 13.91 61.13 1.65
CA ALA A 368 12.61 60.46 1.79
C ALA A 368 12.33 60.07 3.25
N THR A 369 11.12 60.33 3.73
CA THR A 369 10.59 59.84 5.02
C THR A 369 9.37 58.99 4.74
N VAL A 370 9.36 57.74 5.21
CA VAL A 370 8.27 56.79 4.98
C VAL A 370 7.63 56.40 6.31
N GLN A 371 6.29 56.40 6.37
CA GLN A 371 5.53 55.99 7.53
C GLN A 371 4.45 55.00 7.12
N TYR A 372 4.36 53.89 7.87
CA TYR A 372 3.36 52.86 7.68
C TYR A 372 2.50 52.74 8.95
N LYS A 373 1.18 52.77 8.80
CA LYS A 373 0.23 52.60 9.90
C LYS A 373 -0.82 51.56 9.51
N GLY A 374 -1.06 50.59 10.40
CA GLY A 374 -1.99 49.49 10.13
C GLY A 374 -1.39 48.30 9.37
N PRO A 375 -2.17 47.21 9.19
CA PRO A 375 -1.68 45.93 8.67
C PRO A 375 -1.68 45.89 7.14
N LEU A 376 -0.55 46.21 6.49
CA LEU A 376 -0.41 46.15 5.02
C LEU A 376 -0.66 44.76 4.42
N SER A 377 -0.61 43.70 5.22
CA SER A 377 -0.86 42.32 4.76
C SER A 377 -2.30 42.07 4.32
N VAL A 378 -3.26 42.89 4.76
CA VAL A 378 -4.67 42.76 4.31
C VAL A 378 -4.89 43.34 2.92
N VAL A 379 -3.91 44.09 2.41
CA VAL A 379 -3.95 44.69 1.08
C VAL A 379 -3.31 43.68 0.12
N GLU A 380 -4.15 42.84 -0.49
CA GLU A 380 -3.73 41.76 -1.39
C GLU A 380 -4.27 41.94 -2.82
N GLY A 381 -3.78 41.10 -3.73
CA GLY A 381 -4.27 41.02 -5.11
C GLY A 381 -4.17 42.34 -5.88
N GLU A 382 -5.23 42.65 -6.62
CA GLU A 382 -5.26 43.83 -7.50
C GLU A 382 -5.10 45.15 -6.74
N LEU A 383 -5.58 45.23 -5.51
CA LEU A 383 -5.45 46.43 -4.68
C LEU A 383 -3.98 46.70 -4.32
N ALA A 384 -3.23 45.65 -3.99
CA ALA A 384 -1.79 45.73 -3.73
C ALA A 384 -1.01 46.19 -4.97
N ASP A 385 -1.36 45.66 -6.15
CA ASP A 385 -0.73 46.02 -7.42
C ASP A 385 -1.00 47.47 -7.83
N GLN A 386 -2.23 47.97 -7.62
CA GLN A 386 -2.53 49.38 -7.85
C GLN A 386 -1.82 50.28 -6.85
N ALA A 387 -1.78 49.89 -5.57
CA ALA A 387 -1.11 50.65 -4.52
C ALA A 387 0.38 50.83 -4.80
N GLU A 388 1.11 49.77 -5.17
CA GLU A 388 2.53 49.85 -5.55
C GLU A 388 2.74 50.80 -6.74
N ALA A 389 1.94 50.63 -7.78
CA ALA A 389 2.05 51.45 -8.97
C ALA A 389 1.73 52.93 -8.72
N VAL A 390 0.81 53.21 -7.77
CA VAL A 390 0.50 54.58 -7.32
C VAL A 390 1.70 55.20 -6.62
N VAL A 391 2.35 54.47 -5.70
CA VAL A 391 3.58 54.93 -5.03
C VAL A 391 4.67 55.21 -6.05
N ALA A 392 4.92 54.29 -6.99
CA ALA A 392 5.95 54.45 -8.01
C ALA A 392 5.73 55.70 -8.87
N GLU A 393 4.50 55.90 -9.35
CA GLU A 393 4.16 57.04 -10.22
C GLU A 393 4.15 58.37 -9.45
N ALA A 394 3.69 58.38 -8.20
CA ALA A 394 3.70 59.58 -7.36
C ALA A 394 5.14 60.06 -7.07
N ILE A 395 6.04 59.14 -6.71
CA ILE A 395 7.48 59.45 -6.52
C ILE A 395 8.10 59.91 -7.83
N GLY A 396 7.84 59.19 -8.92
CA GLY A 396 8.35 59.55 -10.25
C GLY A 396 7.92 60.94 -10.70
N ASN A 397 6.73 61.41 -10.30
CA ASN A 397 6.26 62.76 -10.57
C ASN A 397 6.96 63.81 -9.70
N ALA A 398 7.15 63.52 -8.40
CA ALA A 398 7.90 64.41 -7.51
C ALA A 398 9.35 64.61 -8.00
N VAL A 399 10.03 63.53 -8.39
CA VAL A 399 11.40 63.59 -8.92
C VAL A 399 11.49 64.38 -10.23
N ARG A 400 10.57 64.14 -11.17
CA ARG A 400 10.63 64.74 -12.52
C ARG A 400 10.19 66.19 -12.57
N HIS A 401 9.23 66.60 -11.74
CA HIS A 401 8.49 67.84 -11.98
C HIS A 401 8.65 68.89 -10.89
N THR A 402 8.97 68.54 -9.66
CA THR A 402 8.86 69.50 -8.56
C THR A 402 10.19 70.08 -8.09
N ALA A 403 11.34 69.56 -8.56
CA ALA A 403 12.67 69.91 -8.06
C ALA A 403 12.75 69.85 -6.52
N ALA A 404 11.99 68.93 -5.92
CA ALA A 404 11.94 68.72 -4.50
C ALA A 404 13.28 68.24 -3.96
N THR A 405 13.52 68.47 -2.67
CA THR A 405 14.67 67.95 -1.93
C THR A 405 14.25 66.99 -0.82
N LYS A 406 12.97 67.02 -0.43
CA LYS A 406 12.37 66.19 0.60
C LYS A 406 11.06 65.60 0.12
N LEU A 407 10.84 64.33 0.44
CA LEU A 407 9.63 63.59 0.12
C LEU A 407 9.10 62.90 1.38
N THR A 408 7.82 63.04 1.68
CA THR A 408 7.16 62.32 2.76
C THR A 408 6.12 61.38 2.16
N ILE A 409 6.19 60.10 2.50
CA ILE A 409 5.25 59.06 2.07
C ILE A 409 4.61 58.48 3.32
N ALA A 410 3.28 58.57 3.41
CA ALA A 410 2.51 57.96 4.49
C ALA A 410 1.52 56.97 3.88
N VAL A 411 1.54 55.73 4.37
CA VAL A 411 0.57 54.71 4.01
C VAL A 411 -0.16 54.27 5.27
N GLU A 412 -1.48 54.44 5.28
CA GLU A 412 -2.34 54.07 6.39
C GLU A 412 -3.41 53.08 5.91
N VAL A 413 -3.53 51.97 6.63
CA VAL A 413 -4.51 50.91 6.41
C VAL A 413 -5.43 50.84 7.63
N ALA A 414 -6.68 51.24 7.43
CA ALA A 414 -7.76 51.15 8.41
C ALA A 414 -8.99 50.50 7.74
N ASP A 415 -10.14 51.17 7.69
CA ASP A 415 -11.30 50.73 6.88
C ASP A 415 -11.06 50.95 5.37
N GLU A 416 -10.09 51.80 5.05
CA GLU A 416 -9.59 52.08 3.71
C GLU A 416 -8.05 52.06 3.72
N VAL A 417 -7.45 51.80 2.55
CA VAL A 417 -6.03 52.06 2.32
C VAL A 417 -5.88 53.48 1.80
N SER A 418 -5.05 54.28 2.47
CA SER A 418 -4.70 55.63 2.05
C SER A 418 -3.20 55.75 1.86
N ILE A 419 -2.82 56.34 0.72
CA ILE A 419 -1.43 56.62 0.34
C ILE A 419 -1.33 58.12 0.12
N GLU A 420 -0.48 58.75 0.92
CA GLU A 420 -0.21 60.17 0.86
C GLU A 420 1.25 60.42 0.53
N VAL A 421 1.49 61.22 -0.51
CA VAL A 421 2.82 61.63 -0.96
C VAL A 421 2.88 63.14 -0.95
N ILE A 422 3.83 63.70 -0.20
CA ILE A 422 4.03 65.14 -0.03
C ILE A 422 5.46 65.47 -0.39
N ASP A 423 5.64 66.37 -1.35
CA ASP A 423 6.95 66.94 -1.68
C ASP A 423 7.03 68.42 -1.32
N ASN A 424 8.25 68.94 -1.18
CA ASN A 424 8.53 70.34 -0.85
C ASN A 424 8.95 71.20 -2.06
N GLY A 425 8.63 70.75 -3.29
CA GLY A 425 9.09 71.37 -4.51
C GLY A 425 8.31 72.63 -4.92
N LYS A 426 8.37 72.97 -6.22
CA LYS A 426 7.74 74.18 -6.78
C LYS A 426 6.20 74.12 -6.84
N GLY A 427 5.60 72.99 -6.51
CA GLY A 427 4.17 72.73 -6.69
C GLY A 427 3.81 72.39 -8.14
N LEU A 428 2.53 72.15 -8.40
CA LEU A 428 2.02 71.88 -9.74
C LEU A 428 1.83 73.21 -10.50
N PRO A 429 2.36 73.37 -11.73
CA PRO A 429 2.07 74.54 -12.56
C PRO A 429 0.59 74.57 -13.00
N ASP A 430 0.08 75.71 -13.45
CA ASP A 430 -1.32 75.83 -13.90
C ASP A 430 -1.63 75.05 -15.21
N ASP A 431 -0.59 74.64 -15.96
CA ASP A 431 -0.67 73.89 -17.23
C ASP A 431 0.01 72.51 -17.11
N VAL A 432 -0.48 71.67 -16.18
CA VAL A 432 0.10 70.34 -15.93
C VAL A 432 -0.20 69.39 -17.09
N SER A 433 0.84 68.68 -17.54
CA SER A 433 0.71 67.49 -18.38
C SER A 433 -0.26 66.49 -17.73
N GLU A 434 -1.46 66.39 -18.28
CA GLU A 434 -2.56 65.61 -17.71
C GLU A 434 -2.30 64.09 -17.63
N ALA A 435 -1.26 63.56 -18.27
CA ALA A 435 -1.07 62.12 -18.46
C ALA A 435 -0.78 61.34 -17.16
N GLY A 436 0.11 61.84 -16.30
CA GLY A 436 0.48 61.18 -15.04
C GLY A 436 -0.66 61.20 -14.01
N LEU A 437 -1.32 62.35 -13.86
CA LEU A 437 -2.47 62.51 -12.96
C LEU A 437 -3.71 61.75 -13.44
N LYS A 438 -3.96 61.68 -14.76
CA LYS A 438 -5.03 60.82 -15.33
C LYS A 438 -4.76 59.34 -15.04
N THR A 439 -3.50 58.91 -15.09
CA THR A 439 -3.13 57.53 -14.78
C THR A 439 -3.40 57.21 -13.31
N LEU A 440 -2.98 58.07 -12.39
CA LEU A 440 -3.24 57.89 -10.95
C LEU A 440 -4.74 57.89 -10.63
N ARG A 441 -5.53 58.76 -11.28
CA ARG A 441 -6.99 58.82 -11.08
C ARG A 441 -7.68 57.55 -11.57
N ARG A 442 -7.32 57.06 -12.76
CA ARG A 442 -7.83 55.80 -13.29
C ARG A 442 -7.47 54.59 -12.42
N ARG A 443 -6.29 54.59 -11.80
CA ARG A 443 -5.90 53.54 -10.84
C ARG A 443 -6.77 53.56 -9.57
N ALA A 444 -7.14 54.76 -9.09
CA ALA A 444 -8.08 54.90 -7.98
C ALA A 444 -9.47 54.36 -8.36
N GLU A 445 -10.02 54.81 -9.49
CA GLU A 445 -11.34 54.39 -9.96
C GLU A 445 -11.44 52.86 -10.15
N ARG A 446 -10.36 52.22 -10.60
CA ARG A 446 -10.30 50.77 -10.83
C ARG A 446 -10.51 49.93 -9.56
N VAL A 447 -10.19 50.48 -8.40
CA VAL A 447 -10.40 49.83 -7.09
C VAL A 447 -11.48 50.53 -6.27
N GLY A 448 -12.36 51.31 -6.91
CA GLY A 448 -13.44 52.05 -6.24
C GLY A 448 -12.96 53.20 -5.34
N GLY A 449 -11.72 53.64 -5.53
CA GLY A 449 -11.06 54.68 -4.76
C GLY A 449 -11.14 56.08 -5.37
N THR A 450 -10.49 57.04 -4.72
CA THR A 450 -10.41 58.43 -5.16
C THR A 450 -8.98 58.97 -5.11
N LEU A 451 -8.71 59.98 -5.94
CA LEU A 451 -7.45 60.72 -5.95
C LEU A 451 -7.71 62.21 -5.73
N THR A 452 -7.05 62.77 -4.73
CA THR A 452 -7.03 64.21 -4.43
C THR A 452 -5.62 64.75 -4.55
N VAL A 453 -5.50 65.93 -5.15
CA VAL A 453 -4.21 66.59 -5.39
C VAL A 453 -4.36 68.06 -5.06
N GLY A 454 -3.41 68.61 -4.31
CA GLY A 454 -3.44 70.01 -3.89
C GLY A 454 -2.07 70.53 -3.49
N ALA A 455 -2.02 71.78 -3.04
CA ALA A 455 -0.82 72.40 -2.52
C ALA A 455 -0.51 71.89 -1.10
N ALA A 456 0.76 71.64 -0.81
CA ALA A 456 1.22 71.30 0.54
C ALA A 456 1.35 72.57 1.41
N ALA A 457 1.12 72.45 2.73
CA ALA A 457 1.07 73.56 3.69
C ALA A 457 2.42 74.29 3.94
N GLY A 458 3.46 73.99 3.14
CA GLY A 458 4.79 74.62 3.21
C GLY A 458 5.44 74.82 1.83
N GLY A 459 4.65 74.80 0.75
CA GLY A 459 5.16 74.75 -0.63
C GLY A 459 5.32 73.31 -1.12
N GLY A 460 5.09 73.08 -2.43
CA GLY A 460 5.12 71.75 -3.06
C GLY A 460 3.74 71.13 -3.26
N THR A 461 3.71 69.84 -3.61
CA THR A 461 2.48 69.12 -3.96
C THR A 461 2.14 68.07 -2.91
N ARG A 462 0.85 67.96 -2.60
CA ARG A 462 0.25 66.89 -1.79
C ARG A 462 -0.65 66.05 -2.68
N LEU A 463 -0.33 64.77 -2.78
CA LEU A 463 -1.13 63.78 -3.47
C LEU A 463 -1.66 62.80 -2.43
N ARG A 464 -2.98 62.59 -2.41
CA ARG A 464 -3.62 61.61 -1.54
C ARG A 464 -4.53 60.71 -2.36
N TRP A 465 -4.17 59.44 -2.40
CA TRP A 465 -4.89 58.35 -3.05
C TRP A 465 -5.53 57.48 -1.96
N VAL A 466 -6.79 57.11 -2.14
CA VAL A 466 -7.57 56.36 -1.14
C VAL A 466 -8.38 55.29 -1.86
N ALA A 467 -8.43 54.08 -1.31
CA ALA A 467 -9.27 53.01 -1.82
C ALA A 467 -9.85 52.16 -0.67
N PRO A 468 -11.10 51.68 -0.78
CA PRO A 468 -11.69 50.80 0.22
C PRO A 468 -10.95 49.45 0.28
N LEU A 469 -10.91 48.84 1.47
CA LEU A 469 -10.53 47.43 1.58
C LEU A 469 -11.73 46.54 1.18
N PRO A 470 -11.49 45.40 0.51
CA PRO A 470 -12.54 44.48 0.06
C PRO A 470 -13.31 43.79 1.20
#